data_AF-A0A525J6W5-F1
#
_entry.id   AF-A0A525J6W5-F1
#
_cell.length_a   1.000
_cell.length_b   1.000
_cell.length_c   1.000
_cell.angle_alpha   90.00
_cell.angle_beta   90.00
_cell.angle_gamma   90.00
#
_symmetry.space_group_name_H-M   'P 1'
#
loop_
_entity.id
_entity.type
_entity.pdbx_description
1 polymer ?
#
loop_
_entity_poly.entity_id
_entity_poly.type
_entity_poly.pdbx_seq_one_letter_code
_entity_poly.pdbx_strand_id
1 'polypeptide(L)' 'MTKTGDRRRRASSGKVGGAANDEPPGDGGPDEAAIFIAETVAALAGLARRHRLVMLARLLEMTQMEAEERIRLRGKRNLS' A
#
# COMPACT_ATOMS: atom_id res chain seq x y z
N MET A 1 17.45 -9.93 -50.08
CA MET A 1 16.30 -10.68 -49.53
C MET A 1 16.89 -11.85 -48.75
N THR A 2 16.66 -12.15 -47.47
CA THR A 2 15.90 -11.58 -46.35
C THR A 2 16.56 -12.16 -45.08
N LYS A 3 16.82 -11.30 -44.09
CA LYS A 3 17.49 -11.62 -42.81
C LYS A 3 16.45 -12.12 -41.81
N THR A 4 16.59 -13.34 -41.32
CA THR A 4 15.78 -13.97 -40.25
C THR A 4 16.75 -14.76 -39.35
N GLY A 5 16.66 -14.82 -38.03
CA GLY A 5 15.80 -14.16 -37.07
C GLY A 5 16.56 -14.08 -35.73
N ASP A 6 16.35 -12.98 -35.04
CA ASP A 6 16.88 -12.68 -33.72
C ASP A 6 15.82 -13.01 -32.65
N ARG A 7 16.29 -13.31 -31.42
CA ARG A 7 15.55 -13.56 -30.16
C ARG A 7 14.81 -14.91 -30.08
N ARG A 8 14.94 -15.70 -29.01
CA ARG A 8 15.05 -15.33 -27.59
C ARG A 8 15.59 -16.54 -26.80
N ARG A 9 16.71 -16.39 -26.08
CA ARG A 9 17.16 -17.37 -25.09
C ARG A 9 16.10 -17.48 -23.98
N ARG A 10 15.48 -18.65 -23.84
CA ARG A 10 14.75 -19.03 -22.62
C ARG A 10 15.81 -19.35 -21.56
N ALA A 11 16.01 -18.44 -20.62
CA ALA A 11 16.65 -18.76 -19.36
C ALA A 11 15.54 -19.16 -18.37
N SER A 12 15.27 -20.46 -18.27
CA SER A 12 14.67 -21.04 -17.09
C SER A 12 15.71 -21.01 -15.98
N SER A 13 15.71 -19.93 -15.19
CA SER A 13 16.49 -19.87 -13.95
C SER A 13 15.51 -19.99 -12.80
N GLY A 14 15.23 -21.23 -12.39
CA GLY A 14 14.60 -21.48 -11.12
C GLY A 14 15.49 -21.00 -9.98
N LYS A 15 14.92 -20.24 -9.04
CA LYS A 15 15.34 -20.20 -7.64
C LYS A 15 14.34 -19.37 -6.83
N VAL A 16 13.29 -19.98 -6.29
CA VAL A 16 12.55 -19.39 -5.16
C VAL A 16 12.26 -20.50 -4.17
N GLY A 17 13.24 -20.70 -3.30
CA GLY A 17 13.28 -21.72 -2.25
C GLY A 17 14.47 -21.41 -1.38
N GLY A 18 14.46 -20.22 -0.77
CA GLY A 18 15.50 -19.74 0.13
C GLY A 18 14.82 -18.89 1.19
N ALA A 19 14.96 -19.33 2.44
CA ALA A 19 14.35 -18.74 3.62
C ALA A 19 14.64 -17.23 3.72
N ALA A 20 13.59 -16.42 3.61
CA ALA A 20 13.62 -15.00 3.96
C ALA A 20 13.23 -14.90 5.44
N ASN A 21 14.18 -15.21 6.33
CA ASN A 21 14.03 -15.00 7.77
C ASN A 21 15.12 -14.07 8.32
N ASP A 22 15.53 -13.06 7.54
CA ASP A 22 16.44 -11.99 7.99
C ASP A 22 16.37 -10.75 7.07
N GLU A 23 15.17 -10.38 6.60
CA GLU A 23 14.96 -9.01 6.12
C GLU A 23 14.79 -8.14 7.39
N PRO A 24 15.58 -7.06 7.60
CA PRO A 24 15.26 -6.09 8.65
C PRO A 24 13.79 -5.67 8.49
N PRO A 25 13.04 -5.43 9.58
CA PRO A 25 11.63 -5.06 9.48
C PRO A 25 11.55 -3.89 8.51
N GLY A 26 10.99 -4.15 7.32
CA GLY A 26 10.92 -3.17 6.26
C GLY A 26 10.17 -1.94 6.75
N ASP A 27 10.30 -0.82 6.05
CA ASP A 27 9.70 0.49 6.34
C ASP A 27 8.14 0.51 6.26
N GLY A 28 7.53 -0.64 6.48
CA GLY A 28 6.12 -0.93 6.29
C GLY A 28 5.73 -1.05 4.81
N GLY A 29 4.87 -2.03 4.53
CA GLY A 29 4.23 -2.12 3.22
C GLY A 29 3.26 -0.96 2.98
N PRO A 30 2.83 -0.71 1.72
CA PRO A 30 1.84 0.32 1.43
C PRO A 30 0.50 0.13 2.18
N ASP A 31 0.17 -1.12 2.53
CA ASP A 31 -1.02 -1.44 3.32
C ASP A 31 -0.83 -1.05 4.79
N GLU A 32 0.34 -1.31 5.38
CA GLU A 32 0.68 -0.90 6.74
C GLU A 32 0.74 0.62 6.86
N ALA A 33 1.30 1.31 5.86
CA ALA A 33 1.27 2.76 5.79
C ALA A 33 -0.15 3.31 5.71
N ALA A 34 -1.04 2.68 4.94
CA ALA A 34 -2.44 3.09 4.86
C ALA A 34 -3.20 2.89 6.18
N ILE A 35 -2.97 1.77 6.88
CA ILE A 35 -3.54 1.50 8.21
C ILE A 35 -3.05 2.57 9.20
N PHE A 36 -1.74 2.80 9.25
CA PHE A 36 -1.14 3.80 10.13
C PHE A 36 -1.72 5.20 9.89
N ILE A 37 -1.87 5.60 8.62
CA ILE A 37 -2.48 6.87 8.26
C ILE A 37 -3.92 6.92 8.75
N ALA A 38 -4.74 5.90 8.49
CA ALA A 38 -6.15 5.85 8.90
C ALA A 38 -6.30 6.01 10.42
N GLU A 39 -5.51 5.28 11.20
CA GLU A 39 -5.51 5.36 12.67
C GLU A 39 -5.08 6.75 13.17
N THR A 40 -4.00 7.30 12.60
CA THR A 40 -3.45 8.60 13.00
C THR A 40 -4.46 9.71 12.73
N VAL A 41 -5.06 9.75 11.53
CA VAL A 41 -6.00 10.82 11.18
C VAL A 41 -7.31 10.72 11.95
N ALA A 42 -7.75 9.51 12.34
CA ALA A 42 -8.92 9.32 13.20
C ALA A 42 -8.68 9.94 14.60
N ALA A 43 -7.49 9.74 15.17
CA ALA A 43 -7.11 10.36 16.45
C ALA A 43 -7.07 11.90 16.34
N LEU A 44 -6.47 12.43 15.27
CA LEU A 44 -6.41 13.87 15.02
C LEU A 44 -7.80 14.48 14.78
N ALA A 45 -8.71 13.78 14.10
CA ALA A 45 -10.08 14.23 13.90
C ALA A 45 -10.81 14.37 15.25
N GLY A 46 -10.58 13.42 16.17
CA GLY A 46 -11.06 13.52 17.55
C GLY A 46 -10.58 14.78 18.26
N LEU A 47 -9.28 15.11 18.13
CA LEU A 47 -8.70 16.32 18.70
C LEU A 47 -9.29 17.59 18.05
N ALA A 48 -9.39 17.63 16.72
CA ALA A 48 -9.96 18.76 15.98
C ALA A 48 -11.42 19.03 16.40
N ARG A 49 -12.24 17.98 16.60
CA ARG A 49 -13.61 18.11 17.11
C ARG A 49 -13.64 18.72 18.52
N ARG A 50 -12.79 18.25 19.44
CA ARG A 50 -12.68 18.80 20.81
C ARG A 50 -12.35 20.30 20.82
N HIS A 51 -11.53 20.74 19.87
CA HIS A 51 -11.15 22.16 19.72
C HIS A 51 -12.07 22.97 18.79
N ARG A 52 -13.19 22.40 18.33
CA ARG A 52 -14.17 23.04 17.42
C ARG A 52 -13.56 23.49 16.08
N LEU A 53 -12.53 22.78 15.61
CA LEU A 53 -11.89 23.01 14.31
C LEU A 53 -12.64 22.23 13.21
N VAL A 54 -13.85 22.69 12.88
CA VAL A 54 -14.82 21.94 12.04
C VAL A 54 -14.24 21.55 10.67
N MET A 55 -13.62 22.49 9.96
CA MET A 55 -13.06 22.22 8.64
C MET A 55 -11.90 21.22 8.71
N LEU A 56 -11.04 21.34 9.72
CA LEU A 56 -9.92 20.40 9.91
C LEU A 56 -10.43 19.00 10.23
N ALA A 57 -11.42 18.86 11.11
CA ALA A 57 -12.05 17.58 11.40
C ALA A 57 -12.62 16.93 10.13
N ARG A 58 -13.30 17.72 9.29
CA ARG A 58 -13.84 17.24 8.01
C ARG A 58 -12.75 16.74 7.06
N LEU A 59 -11.65 17.48 6.91
CA LEU A 59 -10.54 17.07 6.05
C LEU A 59 -9.92 15.75 6.54
N LEU A 60 -9.71 15.62 7.86
CA LEU A 60 -9.13 14.41 8.47
C LEU A 60 -10.04 13.20 8.31
N GLU A 61 -11.36 13.37 8.46
CA GLU A 61 -12.34 12.30 8.21
C GLU A 61 -12.35 11.86 6.73
N MET A 62 -12.18 12.79 5.79
CA MET A 62 -12.02 12.44 4.37
C MET A 62 -10.72 11.68 4.11
N THR A 63 -9.61 12.11 4.71
CA THR A 63 -8.32 11.39 4.61
C THR A 63 -8.41 9.98 5.18
N GLN A 64 -9.16 9.79 6.28
CA GLN A 64 -9.41 8.47 6.85
C GLN A 64 -10.09 7.54 5.84
N MET A 65 -11.20 7.99 5.24
CA MET A 65 -11.95 7.22 4.25
C MET A 65 -11.09 6.87 3.01
N GLU A 66 -10.24 7.79 2.56
CA GLU A 66 -9.32 7.52 1.44
C GLU A 66 -8.26 6.46 1.77
N ALA A 67 -7.73 6.48 3.00
CA ALA A 67 -6.77 5.49 3.46
C ALA A 67 -7.40 4.09 3.57
N GLU A 68 -8.60 4.02 4.15
CA GLU A 68 -9.38 2.77 4.23
C GLU A 68 -9.73 2.22 2.84
N GLU A 69 -10.10 3.09 1.90
CA GLU A 69 -10.42 2.70 0.53
C GLU A 69 -9.20 2.13 -0.21
N ARG A 70 -8.00 2.65 0.04
CA ARG A 70 -6.75 2.10 -0.53
C ARG A 70 -6.52 0.65 -0.11
N ILE A 71 -6.72 0.33 1.16
CA ILE A 71 -6.59 -1.03 1.70
C ILE A 71 -7.60 -1.95 1.00
N ARG A 72 -8.86 -1.50 0.92
CA ARG A 72 -9.95 -2.27 0.30
C ARG A 72 -9.71 -2.58 -1.18
N LEU A 73 -9.25 -1.59 -1.96
CA LEU A 73 -8.97 -1.77 -3.39
C LEU A 73 -7.77 -2.68 -3.65
N ARG A 74 -6.81 -2.75 -2.72
CA ARG A 74 -5.68 -3.68 -2.82
C ARG A 74 -6.11 -5.10 -2.48
N GLY A 75 -6.94 -5.28 -1.45
CA GLY A 75 -7.55 -6.57 -1.13
C GLY A 75 -8.30 -7.17 -2.32
N LYS A 76 -9.05 -6.35 -3.08
CA LYS A 76 -9.74 -6.80 -4.30
C LYS A 76 -8.82 -7.26 -5.43
N ARG A 77 -7.65 -6.61 -5.59
CA ARG A 77 -6.66 -6.98 -6.61
C ARG A 77 -5.91 -8.27 -6.28
N ASN A 78 -5.79 -8.62 -5.00
CA ASN A 78 -5.15 -9.85 -4.56
C ASN A 78 -6.07 -11.09 -4.66
N LEU A 79 -7.37 -10.89 -4.90
CA LEU A 79 -8.40 -11.93 -4.99
C LEU A 79 -8.84 -12.25 -6.43
N SER A 80 -8.28 -11.56 -7.43
CA SER A 80 -8.59 -11.71 -8.85
C SER A 80 -7.41 -12.30 -9.62
#